data_AF-A0A6N2DZ54-F1
#
_entry.id   AF-A0A6N2DZ54-F1
#
_cell.length_a   1.000
_cell.length_b   1.000
_cell.length_c   1.000
_cell.angle_alpha   90.00
_cell.angle_beta   90.00
_cell.angle_gamma   90.00
#
_symmetry.space_group_name_H-M   'P 1'
#
loop_
_entity.id
_entity.type
_entity.pdbx_description
1 polymer ?
#
loop_
_entity_poly.entity_id
_entity_poly.type
_entity_poly.pdbx_seq_one_letter_code
_entity_poly.pdbx_strand_id
1 'polypeptide(L)'
;MTAVVAMAAVLVHDTRVIAADTAQPVNCTRQTLGISACFGPKLCLCIYDRGGVGSGVPAGFRWDCGVLRPRCDPSGPPATLDPFRGPFPHAVGIDRSDRRITVDQETQIIVPGEHD
;
A
#
# COMPACT_ATOMS: atom_id res chain seq x y z
N MET A 1 -50.74 -19.10 -56.49
CA MET A 1 -50.44 -18.75 -55.10
C MET A 1 -48.93 -18.75 -54.95
N THR A 2 -48.32 -17.57 -55.06
CA THR A 2 -46.87 -17.37 -55.22
C THR A 2 -46.31 -16.86 -53.89
N ALA A 3 -45.23 -17.48 -53.43
CA ALA A 3 -44.57 -17.24 -52.15
C ALA A 3 -43.94 -15.85 -52.04
N VAL A 4 -43.92 -15.28 -50.84
CA VAL A 4 -43.05 -14.14 -50.49
C VAL A 4 -42.24 -14.53 -49.25
N VAL A 5 -40.93 -14.59 -49.44
CA VAL A 5 -39.88 -14.79 -48.43
C VAL A 5 -39.59 -13.43 -47.78
N ALA A 6 -39.51 -13.37 -46.45
CA ALA A 6 -38.98 -12.19 -45.75
C ALA A 6 -37.84 -12.61 -44.81
N MET A 7 -36.70 -11.96 -45.03
CA MET A 7 -35.38 -12.28 -44.52
C MET A 7 -35.27 -12.08 -43.00
N ALA A 8 -34.64 -13.05 -42.33
CA ALA A 8 -34.16 -12.88 -40.96
C ALA A 8 -32.90 -12.00 -40.99
N ALA A 9 -33.03 -10.74 -40.57
CA ALA A 9 -31.90 -9.87 -40.30
C ALA A 9 -31.21 -10.34 -39.01
N VAL A 10 -30.09 -11.05 -39.16
CA VAL A 10 -29.20 -11.38 -38.05
C VAL A 10 -28.47 -10.09 -37.65
N LEU A 11 -28.86 -9.51 -36.52
CA LEU A 11 -28.17 -8.40 -35.87
C LEU A 11 -26.82 -8.92 -35.35
N VAL A 12 -25.76 -8.65 -36.12
CA VAL A 12 -24.37 -8.83 -35.69
C VAL A 12 -24.14 -7.89 -34.49
N HIS A 13 -24.01 -8.48 -33.30
CA HIS A 13 -23.64 -7.74 -32.11
C HIS A 13 -22.15 -7.43 -32.20
N ASP A 14 -21.85 -6.21 -32.61
CA ASP A 14 -20.51 -5.63 -32.72
C ASP A 14 -19.99 -5.33 -31.30
N THR A 15 -19.49 -6.35 -30.60
CA THR A 15 -18.82 -6.19 -29.31
C THR A 15 -17.46 -5.54 -29.53
N ARG A 16 -17.46 -4.21 -29.66
CA ARG A 16 -16.23 -3.42 -29.60
C ARG A 16 -15.64 -3.52 -28.20
N VAL A 17 -14.57 -4.29 -28.07
CA VAL A 17 -13.67 -4.22 -26.93
C VAL A 17 -13.08 -2.81 -26.90
N ILE A 18 -13.52 -1.99 -25.96
CA ILE A 18 -12.89 -0.69 -25.70
C ILE A 18 -11.54 -1.01 -25.05
N ALA A 19 -10.47 -0.89 -25.83
CA ALA A 19 -9.13 -0.91 -25.29
C ALA A 19 -9.02 0.25 -24.29
N ALA A 20 -8.63 -0.07 -23.05
CA ALA A 20 -8.33 0.94 -22.05
C ALA A 20 -7.10 1.72 -22.53
N ASP A 21 -7.35 2.93 -23.00
CA ASP A 21 -6.28 3.88 -23.32
C ASP A 21 -5.51 4.16 -22.04
N THR A 22 -4.18 3.99 -22.07
CA THR A 22 -3.31 4.32 -20.94
C THR A 22 -3.26 5.83 -20.81
N ALA A 23 -4.31 6.41 -20.21
CA ALA A 23 -4.40 7.84 -19.95
C ALA A 23 -3.11 8.29 -19.25
N GLN A 24 -2.41 9.24 -19.87
CA GLN A 24 -1.22 9.84 -19.30
C GLN A 24 -1.55 10.31 -17.87
N PRO A 25 -0.68 10.04 -16.88
CA PRO A 25 -1.01 10.34 -15.49
C PRO A 25 -1.31 11.83 -15.36
N VAL A 26 -2.54 12.14 -14.95
CA VAL A 26 -2.97 13.52 -14.72
C VAL A 26 -1.99 14.18 -13.75
N ASN A 27 -1.65 15.45 -14.01
CA ASN A 27 -0.81 16.18 -13.06
C ASN A 27 -1.50 16.25 -11.70
N CYS A 28 -0.75 16.00 -10.63
CA CYS A 28 -1.26 16.21 -9.29
C CYS A 28 -1.24 17.71 -8.99
N THR A 29 -2.42 18.30 -8.93
CA THR A 29 -2.67 19.72 -8.69
C THR A 29 -3.74 19.86 -7.63
N ARG A 30 -4.11 21.10 -7.30
CA ARG A 30 -5.22 21.36 -6.38
C ARG A 30 -6.54 20.75 -6.85
N GLN A 31 -6.80 20.78 -8.17
CA GLN A 31 -8.04 20.28 -8.76
C GLN A 31 -8.15 18.76 -8.72
N THR A 32 -7.02 18.06 -8.66
CA THR A 32 -6.96 16.58 -8.64
C THR A 32 -6.63 16.02 -7.26
N LEU A 33 -6.62 16.87 -6.23
CA LEU A 33 -6.37 16.46 -4.86
C LEU A 33 -7.39 15.39 -4.41
N GLY A 34 -6.87 14.29 -3.87
CA GLY A 34 -7.69 13.15 -3.42
C GLY A 34 -8.04 12.14 -4.52
N ILE A 35 -7.71 12.40 -5.78
CA ILE A 35 -7.88 11.43 -6.86
C ILE A 35 -6.78 10.36 -6.77
N SER A 36 -7.14 9.12 -7.06
CA SER A 36 -6.20 8.01 -7.20
C SER A 36 -5.97 7.64 -8.67
N ALA A 37 -4.74 7.30 -9.03
CA ALA A 37 -4.38 6.84 -10.37
C ALA A 37 -3.29 5.77 -10.33
N CYS A 38 -3.22 4.97 -11.39
CA CYS A 38 -2.26 3.88 -11.50
C CYS A 38 -0.95 4.33 -12.12
N PHE A 39 0.14 4.11 -11.40
CA PHE A 39 1.51 4.34 -11.86
C PHE A 39 2.23 2.99 -11.87
N GLY A 40 2.22 2.33 -13.03
CA GLY A 40 2.60 0.92 -13.12
C GLY A 40 1.68 0.04 -12.27
N PRO A 41 2.21 -0.83 -11.39
CA PRO A 41 1.38 -1.72 -10.58
C PRO A 41 0.79 -1.05 -9.32
N LYS A 42 1.13 0.21 -9.03
CA LYS A 42 0.81 0.88 -7.77
C LYS A 42 -0.31 1.90 -7.94
N LEU A 43 -1.28 1.88 -7.00
CA LEU A 43 -2.35 2.87 -6.92
C LEU A 43 -1.88 4.05 -6.08
N CYS A 44 -1.55 5.16 -6.74
CA CYS A 44 -1.07 6.36 -6.08
C CYS A 44 -2.22 7.33 -5.78
N LEU A 45 -2.07 8.17 -4.76
CA LEU A 45 -3.03 9.21 -4.39
C LEU A 45 -2.40 10.59 -4.59
N CYS A 46 -3.13 11.52 -5.20
CA CYS A 46 -2.70 12.91 -5.25
C CYS A 46 -2.95 13.58 -3.88
N ILE A 47 -1.87 14.01 -3.23
CA ILE A 47 -1.90 14.64 -1.91
C ILE A 47 -1.24 16.02 -1.94
N TYR A 48 -1.53 16.83 -0.92
CA TYR A 48 -0.71 17.99 -0.59
C TYR A 48 0.25 17.61 0.52
N ASP A 49 1.53 17.50 0.18
CA ASP A 49 2.61 17.26 1.14
C ASP A 49 3.07 18.60 1.70
N ARG A 50 3.13 18.72 3.03
CA ARG A 50 3.61 19.95 3.69
C ARG A 50 5.13 20.12 3.56
N GLY A 51 5.84 19.12 3.05
CA GLY A 51 7.28 19.10 3.01
C GLY A 51 7.88 19.02 4.41
N GLY A 52 9.20 19.21 4.47
CA GLY A 52 9.90 19.17 5.76
C GLY A 52 11.31 19.75 5.65
N VAL A 53 11.69 20.55 6.64
CA VAL A 53 13.05 21.11 6.72
C VAL A 53 14.12 20.01 6.85
N GLY A 54 13.80 18.90 7.53
CA GLY A 54 14.71 17.78 7.70
C GLY A 54 14.94 16.95 6.43
N SER A 55 13.97 16.93 5.50
CA SER A 55 14.12 16.25 4.20
C SER A 55 14.60 17.18 3.08
N GLY A 56 14.61 18.50 3.31
CA GLY A 56 14.90 19.50 2.28
C GLY A 56 13.82 19.60 1.19
N VAL A 57 12.67 18.96 1.41
CA VAL A 57 11.62 18.84 0.40
C VAL A 57 10.60 19.97 0.60
N PRO A 58 10.32 20.80 -0.43
CA PRO A 58 9.36 21.88 -0.32
C PRO A 58 7.92 21.34 -0.24
N ALA A 59 7.01 22.14 0.32
CA ALA A 59 5.58 21.84 0.32
C ALA A 59 5.02 21.86 -1.12
N GLY A 60 4.05 20.99 -1.43
CA GLY A 60 3.39 20.99 -2.72
C GLY A 60 2.53 19.77 -3.02
N PHE A 61 1.79 19.84 -4.12
CA PHE A 61 1.00 18.74 -4.64
C PHE A 61 1.88 17.68 -5.29
N ARG A 62 1.68 16.41 -4.95
CA ARG A 62 2.41 15.27 -5.53
C ARG A 62 1.65 13.97 -5.42
N TRP A 63 2.06 13.01 -6.25
CA TRP A 63 1.58 11.64 -6.18
C TRP A 63 2.27 10.89 -5.04
N ASP A 64 1.49 10.43 -4.05
CA ASP A 64 1.93 9.50 -3.03
C ASP A 64 1.74 8.06 -3.53
N CYS A 65 2.88 7.45 -3.87
CA CYS A 65 3.01 6.06 -4.30
C CYS A 65 3.74 5.20 -3.23
N GLY A 66 3.65 5.57 -1.94
CA GLY A 66 4.39 4.93 -0.86
C GLY A 66 4.22 3.40 -0.79
N VAL A 67 5.12 2.72 -0.07
CA VAL A 67 5.17 1.25 -0.05
C VAL A 67 3.84 0.58 0.36
N LEU A 68 3.12 1.23 1.28
CA LEU A 68 1.82 0.77 1.80
C LEU A 68 0.65 1.09 0.88
N ARG A 69 0.87 1.79 -0.24
CA ARG A 69 -0.17 1.99 -1.25
C ARG A 69 -0.50 0.65 -1.91
N PRO A 70 -1.81 0.37 -2.11
CA PRO A 70 -2.25 -0.89 -2.69
C PRO A 70 -1.81 -0.98 -4.15
N ARG A 71 -1.94 -2.18 -4.70
CA ARG A 71 -1.75 -2.41 -6.13
C ARG A 71 -2.98 -1.94 -6.89
N CYS A 72 -2.81 -1.65 -8.16
CA CYS A 72 -3.93 -1.35 -9.06
C CYS A 72 -4.77 -2.60 -9.36
N ASP A 73 -4.11 -3.74 -9.50
CA ASP A 73 -4.77 -5.03 -9.62
C ASP A 73 -5.09 -5.57 -8.22
N PRO A 74 -6.38 -5.69 -7.85
CA PRO A 74 -6.79 -6.17 -6.54
C PRO A 74 -6.58 -7.68 -6.34
N SER A 75 -6.27 -8.44 -7.41
CA SER A 75 -6.04 -9.89 -7.33
C SER A 75 -4.63 -10.27 -6.85
N GLY A 76 -3.69 -9.31 -6.85
CA GLY A 76 -2.34 -9.52 -6.36
C GLY A 76 -2.26 -9.59 -4.83
N PRO A 77 -1.12 -10.06 -4.28
CA PRO A 77 -0.91 -10.05 -2.84
C PRO A 77 -1.03 -8.63 -2.27
N PRO A 78 -1.67 -8.45 -1.10
CA PRO A 78 -1.91 -7.14 -0.51
C PRO A 78 -0.59 -6.44 -0.19
N ALA A 79 -0.61 -5.10 -0.19
CA ALA A 79 0.51 -4.28 0.27
C ALA A 79 0.61 -4.33 1.81
N THR A 80 1.04 -5.47 2.33
CA THR A 80 1.33 -5.69 3.75
C THR A 80 2.83 -5.74 3.99
N LEU A 81 3.24 -5.52 5.24
CA LEU A 81 4.59 -5.86 5.67
C LEU A 81 4.77 -7.38 5.64
N ASP A 82 5.99 -7.83 5.35
CA ASP A 82 6.33 -9.23 5.49
C ASP A 82 6.14 -9.66 6.95
N PRO A 83 5.55 -10.85 7.20
CA PRO A 83 5.46 -11.36 8.55
C PRO A 83 6.86 -11.55 9.13
N PHE A 84 7.07 -11.10 10.36
CA PHE A 84 8.31 -11.33 11.08
C PHE A 84 8.59 -12.84 11.17
N ARG A 85 9.76 -13.28 10.67
CA ARG A 85 10.15 -14.71 10.62
C ARG A 85 11.23 -15.09 11.65
N GLY A 86 11.61 -14.18 12.54
CA GLY A 86 12.63 -14.43 13.57
C GLY A 86 12.05 -14.97 14.87
N PRO A 87 12.89 -15.48 15.78
CA PRO A 87 12.49 -15.58 17.17
C PRO A 87 12.21 -14.16 17.70
N PHE A 88 11.14 -14.00 18.48
CA PHE A 88 10.95 -12.75 19.21
C PHE A 88 12.16 -12.55 20.14
N PRO A 89 12.72 -11.33 20.23
CA PRO A 89 13.78 -11.07 21.20
C PRO A 89 13.27 -11.37 22.61
N HIS A 90 14.16 -11.85 23.47
CA HIS A 90 13.86 -11.98 24.90
C HIS A 90 13.45 -10.60 25.42
N ALA A 91 12.20 -10.46 25.86
CA ALA A 91 11.71 -9.20 26.40
C ALA A 91 12.38 -8.96 27.76
N VAL A 92 13.04 -7.82 27.90
CA VAL A 92 13.53 -7.34 29.20
C VAL A 92 12.37 -6.63 29.89
N GLY A 93 11.82 -7.26 30.92
CA GLY A 93 10.85 -6.62 31.81
C GLY A 93 11.58 -5.74 32.82
N ILE A 94 11.27 -4.45 32.86
CA ILE A 94 11.72 -3.56 33.94
C ILE A 94 10.62 -3.57 35.00
N ASP A 95 10.83 -4.33 36.08
CA ASP A 95 10.01 -4.21 37.28
C ASP A 95 10.38 -2.91 38.01
N ARG A 96 9.40 -2.03 38.22
CA ARG A 96 9.59 -0.74 38.91
C ARG A 96 9.58 -0.87 40.44
N SER A 97 9.20 -2.03 40.95
CA SER A 97 9.26 -2.37 42.38
C SER A 97 10.71 -2.57 42.82
N ASP A 98 11.54 -3.06 41.91
CA ASP A 98 12.93 -3.37 42.15
C ASP A 98 13.81 -2.17 41.74
N ARG A 99 14.57 -1.62 42.69
CA ARG A 99 15.44 -0.45 42.42
C ARG A 99 16.79 -0.84 41.81
N ARG A 100 16.96 -2.10 41.41
CA ARG A 100 18.21 -2.63 40.86
C ARG A 100 17.99 -3.24 39.49
N ILE A 101 18.82 -2.82 38.53
CA ILE A 101 18.95 -3.48 37.23
C ILE A 101 20.28 -4.26 37.27
N THR A 102 20.22 -5.59 37.36
CA THR A 102 21.41 -6.45 37.26
C THR A 102 21.52 -6.92 35.80
N VAL A 103 22.53 -6.43 35.06
CA VAL A 103 22.83 -6.86 33.69
C VAL A 103 24.05 -7.78 33.74
N ASP A 104 23.84 -9.08 33.62
CA ASP A 104 24.92 -10.04 33.41
C ASP A 104 25.30 -10.04 31.91
N GLN A 105 26.43 -9.42 31.58
CA GLN A 105 26.94 -9.32 30.21
C GLN A 105 27.81 -10.52 29.79
N GLU A 106 28.10 -11.44 30.71
CA GLU A 106 29.03 -12.54 30.46
C GLU A 106 28.30 -13.80 29.98
N THR A 107 27.03 -13.97 30.36
CA THR A 107 26.24 -15.17 30.02
C THR A 107 25.01 -14.94 29.16
N GLN A 108 24.57 -13.69 28.91
CA GLN A 108 23.28 -13.39 28.25
C GLN A 108 22.06 -14.10 28.90
N ILE A 109 22.16 -14.54 30.15
CA ILE A 109 21.06 -15.18 30.87
C ILE A 109 20.54 -14.17 31.90
N ILE A 110 19.26 -13.80 31.76
CA ILE A 110 18.57 -12.97 32.75
C ILE A 110 18.14 -13.90 33.90
N VAL A 111 18.86 -13.83 35.02
CA VAL A 111 18.48 -14.56 36.24
C VAL A 111 17.54 -13.69 37.07
N PRO A 112 16.32 -14.15 37.42
CA PRO A 112 15.45 -13.44 38.35
C PRO A 112 16.14 -13.31 39.71
N GLY A 113 16.13 -12.11 40.30
CA GLY A 113 16.68 -11.88 41.62
C GLY A 113 15.87 -12.61 42.69
N GLU A 114 16.49 -13.57 43.37
CA GLU A 114 15.93 -14.22 44.57
C GLU A 114 16.03 -13.23 45.75
N HIS A 115 14.89 -12.95 46.38
CA HIS A 115 14.78 -12.12 47.58
C HIS A 115 14.85 -13.03 48.82
N ASP A 116 15.80 -12.78 49.71
CA ASP A 116 15.78 -13.23 51.12
C ASP A 116 15.01 -12.21 51.98
#